data_AF-A0A226HYL0-F1
#
_entry.id   AF-A0A226HYL0-F1
#
_cell.length_a   1.000
_cell.length_b   1.000
_cell.length_c   1.000
_cell.angle_alpha   90.00
_cell.angle_beta   90.00
_cell.angle_gamma   90.00
#
_symmetry.space_group_name_H-M   'P 1'
#
loop_
_entity.id
_entity.type
_entity.pdbx_description
1 polymer ?
#
loop_
_entity_poly.entity_id
_entity_poly.type
_entity_poly.pdbx_seq_one_letter_code
_entity_poly.pdbx_strand_id
1 'polypeptide(L)'
;MNKKTIREILNGISIETEEALFKISDKIFIEESIEEIKNKTTLEAFAIFIGVQTIGCWKSGGWAIEIFGNYPEIVPYIPSAMKSLQLENVAKLVEKTIHLFPEETDFTKNDQDYCDVINFLEGHYRFIKNKEKFEKYSSEEKSQIRKNYRNAIEKLEKEVDQIWGYNAPNQEGWGNIIYFLKNNLNVKIWKE
;
A
#
# COMPACT_ATOMS: atom_id res chain seq x y z
N MET A 1 -18.60 -17.21 8.20
CA MET A 1 -17.25 -17.81 8.35
C MET A 1 -16.58 -17.19 9.55
N ASN A 2 -15.83 -17.96 10.35
CA ASN A 2 -15.00 -17.38 11.41
C ASN A 2 -13.81 -16.66 10.78
N LYS A 3 -13.56 -15.42 11.21
CA LYS A 3 -12.41 -14.63 10.79
C LYS A 3 -11.14 -15.20 11.43
N LYS A 4 -10.11 -15.42 10.61
CA LYS A 4 -8.77 -15.81 11.01
C LYS A 4 -8.08 -14.67 11.75
N THR A 5 -7.64 -14.97 12.96
CA THR A 5 -6.77 -14.12 13.78
C THR A 5 -5.33 -14.18 13.27
N ILE A 6 -4.51 -13.22 13.70
CA ILE A 6 -3.06 -13.26 13.42
C ILE A 6 -2.45 -14.58 13.92
N ARG A 7 -2.83 -15.05 15.13
CA ARG A 7 -2.28 -16.29 15.70
C ARG A 7 -2.54 -17.52 14.83
N GLU A 8 -3.72 -17.61 14.23
CA GLU A 8 -4.07 -18.71 13.33
C GLU A 8 -3.27 -18.63 12.02
N ILE A 9 -3.06 -17.43 11.47
CA ILE A 9 -2.23 -17.21 10.28
C ILE A 9 -0.77 -17.59 10.56
N LEU A 10 -0.26 -17.21 11.73
CA LEU A 10 1.13 -17.46 12.14
C LEU A 10 1.40 -18.89 12.60
N ASN A 11 0.40 -19.76 12.69
CA ASN A 11 0.62 -21.11 13.19
C ASN A 11 1.70 -21.83 12.37
N GLY A 12 2.80 -22.22 13.03
CA GLY A 12 3.97 -22.84 12.40
C GLY A 12 4.91 -21.89 11.63
N ILE A 13 4.77 -20.57 11.76
CA ILE A 13 5.74 -19.58 11.25
C ILE A 13 6.56 -19.05 12.43
N SER A 14 7.89 -19.26 12.38
CA SER A 14 8.81 -18.50 13.25
C SER A 14 8.93 -17.08 12.71
N ILE A 15 8.71 -16.07 13.55
CA ILE A 15 8.76 -14.64 13.23
C ILE A 15 10.12 -14.00 13.57
N GLU A 16 11.17 -14.81 13.58
CA GLU A 16 12.51 -14.39 13.99
C GLU A 16 13.33 -13.73 12.88
N THR A 17 12.79 -13.61 11.66
CA THR A 17 13.48 -13.04 10.49
C THR A 17 12.54 -12.19 9.64
N GLU A 18 13.09 -11.32 8.80
CA GLU A 18 12.34 -10.60 7.76
C GLU A 18 11.61 -11.55 6.80
N GLU A 19 12.25 -12.68 6.44
CA GLU A 19 11.65 -13.74 5.62
C GLU A 19 10.32 -14.26 6.20
N ALA A 20 10.16 -14.21 7.52
CA ALA A 20 8.91 -14.57 8.17
C ALA A 20 7.76 -13.63 7.78
N LEU A 21 8.01 -12.33 7.63
CA LEU A 21 6.98 -11.37 7.21
C LEU A 21 6.46 -11.67 5.81
N PHE A 22 7.35 -12.06 4.90
CA PHE A 22 6.96 -12.52 3.58
C PHE A 22 6.15 -13.82 3.64
N LYS A 23 6.55 -14.79 4.47
CA LYS A 23 5.77 -16.02 4.71
C LYS A 23 4.38 -15.76 5.30
N ILE A 24 4.22 -14.72 6.11
CA ILE A 24 2.91 -14.27 6.61
C ILE A 24 2.06 -13.77 5.45
N SER A 25 2.66 -12.92 4.61
CA SER A 25 2.02 -12.44 3.39
C SER A 25 1.59 -13.60 2.50
N ASP A 26 2.49 -14.52 2.19
CA ASP A 26 2.25 -15.69 1.33
C ASP A 26 1.18 -16.63 1.90
N LYS A 27 1.09 -16.82 3.23
CA LYS A 27 0.01 -17.62 3.84
C LYS A 27 -1.36 -16.96 3.77
N ILE A 28 -1.40 -15.64 3.64
CA ILE A 28 -2.63 -14.89 3.37
C ILE A 28 -2.91 -14.90 1.85
N PHE A 29 -1.87 -14.99 1.03
CA PHE A 29 -1.89 -14.94 -0.44
C PHE A 29 -1.90 -16.34 -1.07
N ILE A 30 -3.05 -17.00 -1.07
CA ILE A 30 -3.27 -18.12 -1.99
C ILE A 30 -4.57 -17.84 -2.74
N GLU A 31 -4.42 -17.24 -3.93
CA GLU A 31 -5.44 -17.12 -4.99
C GLU A 31 -6.71 -16.30 -4.70
N GLU A 32 -6.81 -15.65 -3.54
CA GLU A 32 -7.99 -14.90 -3.12
C GLU A 32 -7.87 -13.39 -3.39
N SER A 33 -8.99 -12.75 -3.74
CA SER A 33 -9.07 -11.29 -3.85
C SER A 33 -8.86 -10.60 -2.49
N ILE A 34 -8.42 -9.34 -2.49
CA ILE A 34 -8.21 -8.57 -1.25
C ILE A 34 -9.49 -8.48 -0.41
N GLU A 35 -10.65 -8.38 -1.05
CA GLU A 35 -11.92 -8.34 -0.33
C GLU A 35 -12.26 -9.69 0.32
N GLU A 36 -11.93 -10.81 -0.32
CA GLU A 36 -12.07 -12.14 0.31
C GLU A 36 -11.13 -12.29 1.52
N ILE A 37 -9.88 -11.83 1.39
CA ILE A 37 -8.92 -11.81 2.49
C ILE A 37 -9.47 -10.99 3.66
N LYS A 38 -9.95 -9.77 3.41
CA LYS A 38 -10.57 -8.89 4.42
C LYS A 38 -11.78 -9.53 5.12
N ASN A 39 -12.58 -10.28 4.37
CA ASN A 39 -13.75 -10.98 4.90
C ASN A 39 -13.39 -12.20 5.76
N LYS A 40 -12.26 -12.86 5.47
CA LYS A 40 -11.76 -14.02 6.18
C LYS A 40 -10.79 -13.70 7.31
N THR A 41 -10.42 -12.45 7.53
CA THR A 41 -9.43 -12.04 8.54
C THR A 41 -10.02 -11.06 9.55
N THR A 42 -9.44 -11.02 10.76
CA THR A 42 -9.71 -9.93 11.70
C THR A 42 -9.11 -8.62 11.18
N LEU A 43 -9.51 -7.48 11.76
CA LEU A 43 -8.99 -6.18 11.34
C LEU A 43 -7.48 -6.09 11.52
N GLU A 44 -6.95 -6.66 12.59
CA GLU A 44 -5.52 -6.67 12.92
C GLU A 44 -4.74 -7.54 11.93
N ALA A 45 -5.27 -8.73 11.60
CA ALA A 45 -4.67 -9.60 10.59
C ALA A 45 -4.66 -8.96 9.20
N PHE A 46 -5.76 -8.28 8.84
CA PHE A 46 -5.84 -7.55 7.58
C PHE A 46 -4.90 -6.34 7.54
N ALA A 47 -4.75 -5.61 8.66
CA ALA A 47 -3.82 -4.49 8.74
C ALA A 47 -2.36 -4.93 8.56
N ILE A 48 -1.97 -6.08 9.13
CA ILE A 48 -0.65 -6.67 8.88
C ILE A 48 -0.46 -7.02 7.41
N PHE A 49 -1.47 -7.67 6.81
CA PHE A 49 -1.43 -8.02 5.40
C PHE A 49 -1.17 -6.80 4.51
N ILE A 50 -2.00 -5.77 4.62
CA ILE A 50 -1.87 -4.54 3.84
C ILE A 50 -0.55 -3.84 4.15
N GLY A 51 -0.13 -3.80 5.42
CA GLY A 51 1.13 -3.21 5.83
C GLY A 51 2.34 -3.89 5.19
N VAL A 52 2.39 -5.23 5.21
CA VAL A 52 3.48 -5.99 4.59
C VAL A 52 3.53 -5.77 3.08
N GLN A 53 2.37 -5.83 2.42
CA GLN A 53 2.27 -5.58 0.99
C GLN A 53 2.71 -4.16 0.62
N THR A 54 2.25 -3.16 1.36
CA THR A 54 2.60 -1.75 1.11
C THR A 54 4.10 -1.52 1.24
N ILE A 55 4.72 -1.97 2.35
CA ILE A 55 6.16 -1.77 2.59
C ILE A 55 6.98 -2.56 1.56
N GLY A 56 6.59 -3.80 1.25
CA GLY A 56 7.25 -4.62 0.25
C GLY A 56 7.22 -4.00 -1.15
N CYS A 57 6.05 -3.55 -1.60
CA CYS A 57 5.87 -2.84 -2.86
C CYS A 57 6.70 -1.55 -2.89
N TRP A 58 6.63 -0.75 -1.83
CA TRP A 58 7.42 0.47 -1.74
C TRP A 58 8.93 0.21 -1.83
N LYS A 59 9.43 -0.83 -1.15
CA LYS A 59 10.84 -1.24 -1.23
C LYS A 59 11.27 -1.75 -2.61
N SER A 60 10.33 -2.28 -3.41
CA SER A 60 10.58 -2.75 -4.78
C SER A 60 10.70 -1.61 -5.79
N GLY A 61 9.86 -0.58 -5.66
CA GLY A 61 9.79 0.48 -6.68
C GLY A 61 9.00 1.74 -6.29
N GLY A 62 8.76 1.95 -5.00
CA GLY A 62 8.18 3.18 -4.48
C GLY A 62 6.66 3.31 -4.67
N TRP A 63 6.15 4.50 -4.34
CA TRP A 63 4.71 4.79 -4.38
C TRP A 63 4.17 4.85 -5.80
N ALA A 64 4.87 5.54 -6.71
CA ALA A 64 4.36 5.80 -8.06
C ALA A 64 4.28 4.54 -8.93
N ILE A 65 5.32 3.72 -8.92
CA ILE A 65 5.43 2.56 -9.82
C ILE A 65 4.74 1.35 -9.22
N GLU A 66 5.14 0.92 -8.01
CA GLU A 66 4.63 -0.34 -7.47
C GLU A 66 3.24 -0.16 -6.86
N ILE A 67 3.09 0.75 -5.90
CA ILE A 67 1.83 0.85 -5.16
C ILE A 67 0.70 1.40 -6.04
N PHE A 68 0.88 2.61 -6.59
CA PHE A 68 -0.16 3.22 -7.42
C PHE A 68 -0.15 2.66 -8.85
N GLY A 69 0.99 2.26 -9.40
CA GLY A 69 1.06 1.78 -10.79
C GLY A 69 0.71 0.30 -10.98
N ASN A 70 1.25 -0.58 -10.13
CA ASN A 70 1.16 -2.03 -10.32
C ASN A 70 0.10 -2.69 -9.44
N TYR A 71 -0.14 -2.18 -8.23
CA TYR A 71 -1.04 -2.79 -7.24
C TYR A 71 -2.13 -1.82 -6.74
N PRO A 72 -2.94 -1.24 -7.64
CA PRO A 72 -3.98 -0.30 -7.22
C PRO A 72 -4.99 -0.88 -6.23
N GLU A 73 -5.21 -2.19 -6.25
CA GLU A 73 -6.18 -2.87 -5.41
C GLU A 73 -5.88 -2.81 -3.91
N ILE A 74 -4.61 -2.63 -3.52
CA ILE A 74 -4.25 -2.44 -2.09
C ILE A 74 -4.54 -1.02 -1.62
N VAL A 75 -4.51 -0.03 -2.52
CA VAL A 75 -4.52 1.42 -2.22
C VAL A 75 -5.69 1.83 -1.32
N PRO A 76 -6.96 1.42 -1.58
CA PRO A 76 -8.09 1.81 -0.73
C PRO A 76 -7.96 1.37 0.73
N TYR A 77 -7.18 0.34 1.00
CA TYR A 77 -7.02 -0.25 2.33
C TYR A 77 -5.81 0.30 3.09
N ILE A 78 -4.84 0.92 2.39
CA ILE A 78 -3.61 1.44 2.99
C ILE A 78 -3.90 2.43 4.13
N PRO A 79 -4.79 3.44 4.00
CA PRO A 79 -4.99 4.39 5.10
C PRO A 79 -5.45 3.76 6.42
N SER A 80 -6.39 2.82 6.35
CA SER A 80 -6.89 2.15 7.55
C SER A 80 -5.80 1.27 8.17
N ALA A 81 -5.05 0.54 7.35
CA ALA A 81 -3.96 -0.31 7.83
C ALA A 81 -2.83 0.53 8.46
N MET A 82 -2.43 1.63 7.82
CA MET A 82 -1.41 2.54 8.36
C MET A 82 -1.85 3.14 9.71
N LYS A 83 -3.12 3.51 9.89
CA LYS A 83 -3.64 3.93 11.20
C LYS A 83 -3.52 2.82 12.26
N SER A 84 -3.88 1.59 11.92
CA SER A 84 -3.70 0.44 12.83
C SER A 84 -2.23 0.22 13.21
N LEU A 85 -1.30 0.50 12.28
CA LEU A 85 0.15 0.38 12.45
C LEU A 85 0.81 1.62 13.10
N GLN A 86 0.02 2.57 13.62
CA GLN A 86 0.49 3.83 14.23
C GLN A 86 1.32 4.69 13.26
N LEU A 87 0.89 4.72 12.00
CA LEU A 87 1.46 5.50 10.90
C LEU A 87 0.43 6.52 10.38
N GLU A 88 -0.14 7.33 11.29
CA GLU A 88 -1.24 8.26 10.98
C GLU A 88 -0.86 9.30 9.93
N ASN A 89 0.40 9.74 9.90
CA ASN A 89 0.88 10.70 8.90
C ASN A 89 0.89 10.08 7.51
N VAL A 90 1.42 8.87 7.37
CA VAL A 90 1.39 8.11 6.11
C VAL A 90 -0.06 7.90 5.67
N ALA A 91 -0.94 7.48 6.59
CA ALA A 91 -2.37 7.30 6.28
C ALA A 91 -3.01 8.56 5.69
N LYS A 92 -2.80 9.72 6.33
CA LYS A 92 -3.34 11.01 5.87
C LYS A 92 -2.76 11.44 4.52
N LEU A 93 -1.48 11.19 4.28
CA LEU A 93 -0.85 11.50 3.00
C LEU A 93 -1.44 10.63 1.89
N VAL A 94 -1.58 9.32 2.12
CA VAL A 94 -2.19 8.40 1.15
C VAL A 94 -3.63 8.80 0.86
N GLU A 95 -4.45 9.08 1.89
CA GLU A 95 -5.82 9.58 1.70
C GLU A 95 -5.82 10.81 0.80
N LYS A 96 -4.98 11.81 1.08
CA LYS A 96 -4.90 13.02 0.26
C LYS A 96 -4.48 12.72 -1.18
N THR A 97 -3.53 11.80 -1.38
CA THR A 97 -3.07 11.41 -2.72
C THR A 97 -4.17 10.72 -3.51
N ILE A 98 -4.96 9.83 -2.89
CA ILE A 98 -6.12 9.18 -3.53
C ILE A 98 -7.12 10.24 -4.05
N HIS A 99 -7.37 11.30 -3.29
CA HIS A 99 -8.27 12.38 -3.72
C HIS A 99 -7.76 13.22 -4.90
N LEU A 100 -6.51 13.03 -5.34
CA LEU A 100 -5.97 13.68 -6.53
C LEU A 100 -6.23 12.88 -7.82
N PHE A 101 -6.66 11.62 -7.69
CA PHE A 101 -7.05 10.82 -8.84
C PHE A 101 -8.36 11.35 -9.43
N PRO A 102 -8.58 11.19 -10.75
CA PRO A 102 -9.88 11.47 -11.37
C PRO A 102 -11.01 10.72 -10.64
N GLU A 103 -12.17 11.37 -10.46
CA GLU A 103 -13.28 10.86 -9.62
C GLU A 103 -13.78 9.45 -9.98
N GLU A 104 -13.67 9.06 -11.25
CA GLU A 104 -14.10 7.75 -11.77
C GLU A 104 -12.99 6.69 -11.73
N THR A 105 -11.92 6.91 -10.96
CA THR A 105 -10.82 5.94 -10.86
C THR A 105 -11.27 4.71 -10.08
N ASP A 106 -11.27 3.57 -10.75
CA ASP A 106 -11.51 2.27 -10.13
C ASP A 106 -10.19 1.63 -9.70
N PHE A 107 -9.92 1.64 -8.39
CA PHE A 107 -8.74 1.02 -7.82
C PHE A 107 -8.82 -0.50 -7.73
N THR A 108 -9.96 -1.14 -8.01
CA THR A 108 -10.13 -2.58 -7.78
C THR A 108 -9.45 -3.48 -8.81
N LYS A 109 -8.88 -2.89 -9.87
CA LYS A 109 -8.26 -3.62 -10.98
C LYS A 109 -7.17 -2.79 -11.66
N ASN A 110 -6.09 -3.46 -12.06
CA ASN A 110 -5.05 -2.88 -12.89
C ASN A 110 -5.32 -3.18 -14.37
N ASP A 111 -6.34 -2.53 -14.94
CA ASP A 111 -6.70 -2.69 -16.35
C ASP A 111 -6.24 -1.49 -17.20
N GLN A 112 -6.63 -1.48 -18.48
CA GLN A 112 -6.24 -0.41 -19.41
C GLN A 112 -6.80 0.95 -19.00
N ASP A 113 -7.99 1.02 -18.39
CA ASP A 113 -8.59 2.28 -17.96
C ASP A 113 -7.81 2.87 -16.78
N TYR A 114 -7.39 2.01 -15.84
CA TYR A 114 -6.52 2.40 -14.75
C TYR A 114 -5.12 2.84 -15.26
N CYS A 115 -4.54 2.08 -16.19
CA CYS A 115 -3.28 2.45 -16.85
C CYS A 115 -3.34 3.82 -17.53
N ASP A 116 -4.47 4.16 -18.16
CA ASP A 116 -4.68 5.47 -18.77
C ASP A 116 -4.72 6.59 -17.72
N VAL A 117 -5.32 6.35 -16.54
CA VAL A 117 -5.30 7.28 -15.40
C VAL A 117 -3.87 7.52 -14.90
N ILE A 118 -3.07 6.46 -14.72
CA ILE A 118 -1.67 6.60 -14.30
C ILE A 118 -0.86 7.38 -15.34
N ASN A 119 -1.00 7.03 -16.63
CA ASN A 119 -0.33 7.75 -17.70
C ASN A 119 -0.74 9.23 -17.76
N PHE A 120 -2.00 9.56 -17.45
CA PHE A 120 -2.45 10.94 -17.33
C PHE A 120 -1.77 11.68 -16.17
N LEU A 121 -1.75 11.08 -14.97
CA LEU A 121 -1.15 11.66 -13.78
C LEU A 121 0.37 11.86 -13.93
N GLU A 122 1.07 10.93 -14.58
CA GLU A 122 2.50 11.01 -14.88
C GLU A 122 2.83 11.91 -16.08
N GLY A 123 1.83 12.28 -16.89
CA GLY A 123 2.01 13.12 -18.08
C GLY A 123 2.51 12.37 -19.31
N HIS A 124 2.33 11.05 -19.36
CA HIS A 124 2.69 10.19 -20.47
C HIS A 124 1.57 10.07 -21.52
N TYR A 125 1.09 11.20 -22.03
CA TYR A 125 -0.07 11.30 -22.94
C TYR A 125 -0.02 10.42 -24.20
N ARG A 126 1.19 10.05 -24.66
CA ARG A 126 1.36 9.16 -25.82
C ARG A 126 0.92 7.73 -25.57
N PHE A 127 0.82 7.30 -24.30
CA PHE A 127 0.43 5.94 -23.93
C PHE A 127 -1.05 5.80 -23.57
N ILE A 128 -1.75 6.92 -23.39
CA ILE A 128 -3.19 6.94 -23.11
C ILE A 128 -3.96 6.44 -24.33
N LYS A 129 -4.77 5.39 -24.15
CA LYS A 129 -5.64 4.83 -25.20
C LYS A 129 -6.94 5.60 -25.31
N ASN A 130 -7.60 5.90 -24.19
CA ASN A 130 -8.82 6.68 -24.12
C ASN A 130 -8.52 8.15 -23.76
N LYS A 131 -8.17 8.96 -24.76
CA LYS A 131 -7.86 10.38 -24.54
C LYS A 131 -9.08 11.23 -24.20
N GLU A 132 -10.24 10.88 -24.77
CA GLU A 132 -11.51 11.61 -24.58
C GLU A 132 -11.88 11.74 -23.10
N LYS A 133 -11.59 10.71 -22.28
CA LYS A 133 -11.78 10.73 -20.81
C LYS A 133 -11.16 11.95 -20.13
N PHE A 134 -10.05 12.46 -20.66
CA PHE A 134 -9.31 13.58 -20.09
C PHE A 134 -9.56 14.90 -20.82
N GLU A 135 -10.33 14.93 -21.91
CA GLU A 135 -10.64 16.16 -22.66
C GLU A 135 -11.52 17.13 -21.88
N LYS A 136 -12.26 16.63 -20.88
CA LYS A 136 -13.02 17.47 -19.94
C LYS A 136 -12.16 18.45 -19.14
N TYR A 137 -10.85 18.22 -19.03
CA TYR A 137 -9.92 19.12 -18.36
C TYR A 137 -9.20 20.03 -19.36
N SER A 138 -9.14 21.32 -19.06
CA SER A 138 -8.30 22.30 -19.76
C SER A 138 -6.81 21.98 -19.59
N SER A 139 -5.95 22.54 -20.45
CA SER A 139 -4.50 22.35 -20.37
C SER A 139 -3.91 22.80 -19.01
N GLU A 140 -4.45 23.87 -18.43
CA GLU A 140 -4.04 24.39 -17.13
C GLU A 140 -4.42 23.42 -16.00
N GLU A 141 -5.68 22.95 -15.99
CA GLU A 141 -6.15 21.97 -14.99
C GLU A 141 -5.34 20.68 -15.07
N LYS A 142 -5.11 20.17 -16.28
CA LYS A 142 -4.26 18.99 -16.50
C LYS A 142 -2.88 19.22 -15.88
N SER A 143 -2.26 20.38 -16.12
CA SER A 143 -0.94 20.73 -15.58
C SER A 143 -0.95 20.74 -14.05
N GLN A 144 -1.98 21.36 -13.45
CA GLN A 144 -2.13 21.47 -12.01
C GLN A 144 -2.36 20.11 -11.35
N ILE A 145 -3.19 19.24 -11.94
CA ILE A 145 -3.44 17.88 -11.45
C ILE A 145 -2.13 17.09 -11.38
N ARG A 146 -1.35 17.07 -12.48
CA ARG A 146 -0.06 16.35 -12.52
C ARG A 146 0.94 16.90 -11.50
N LYS A 147 1.02 18.22 -11.38
CA LYS A 147 1.89 18.88 -10.39
C LYS A 147 1.49 18.50 -8.96
N ASN A 148 0.19 18.51 -8.65
CA ASN A 148 -0.32 18.13 -7.34
C ASN A 148 -0.01 16.67 -7.03
N TYR A 149 -0.25 15.77 -7.99
CA TYR A 149 0.04 14.35 -7.85
C TYR A 149 1.53 14.11 -7.60
N ARG A 150 2.43 14.68 -8.41
CA ARG A 150 3.88 14.56 -8.20
C ARG A 150 4.32 15.06 -6.82
N ASN A 151 3.84 16.23 -6.42
CA ASN A 151 4.15 16.77 -5.09
C ASN A 151 3.63 15.87 -3.95
N ALA A 152 2.52 15.15 -4.17
CA ALA A 152 1.98 14.23 -3.18
C ALA A 152 2.82 12.95 -3.09
N ILE A 153 3.25 12.40 -4.23
CA ILE A 153 4.21 11.28 -4.30
C ILE A 153 5.52 11.66 -3.61
N GLU A 154 6.12 12.81 -3.92
CA GLU A 154 7.38 13.25 -3.28
C GLU A 154 7.26 13.37 -1.75
N LYS A 155 6.11 13.82 -1.24
CA LYS A 155 5.83 13.87 0.20
C LYS A 155 5.71 12.48 0.81
N LEU A 156 5.03 11.57 0.11
CA LEU A 156 4.89 10.18 0.54
C LEU A 156 6.27 9.50 0.59
N GLU A 157 7.07 9.62 -0.46
CA GLU A 157 8.44 9.09 -0.52
C GLU A 157 9.28 9.60 0.66
N LYS A 158 9.28 10.92 0.87
CA LYS A 158 10.06 11.54 1.96
C LYS A 158 9.61 11.07 3.34
N GLU A 159 8.31 10.93 3.56
CA GLU A 159 7.77 10.47 4.85
C GLU A 159 8.24 9.05 5.15
N VAL A 160 8.20 8.17 4.15
CA VAL A 160 8.46 6.75 4.39
C VAL A 160 9.92 6.34 4.24
N ASP A 161 10.73 7.08 3.49
CA ASP A 161 12.17 6.77 3.32
C ASP A 161 12.90 6.70 4.68
N GLN A 162 12.53 7.56 5.62
CA GLN A 162 13.11 7.59 6.97
C GLN A 162 12.73 6.38 7.84
N ILE A 163 11.59 5.74 7.56
CA ILE A 163 11.02 4.67 8.39
C ILE A 163 11.03 3.29 7.73
N TRP A 164 11.04 3.22 6.41
CA TRP A 164 11.00 1.99 5.60
C TRP A 164 12.26 1.78 4.76
N GLY A 165 13.07 2.83 4.56
CA GLY A 165 14.30 2.77 3.76
C GLY A 165 15.28 1.71 4.25
N TYR A 166 16.15 1.25 3.35
CA TYR A 166 17.26 0.38 3.73
C TYR A 166 18.16 1.14 4.71
N ASN A 167 18.47 0.50 5.85
CA ASN A 167 19.13 1.10 7.02
C ASN A 167 18.25 1.97 7.94
N ALA A 168 16.93 2.01 7.75
CA ALA A 168 16.04 2.61 8.74
C ALA A 168 16.33 1.97 10.12
N PRO A 169 16.43 2.76 11.20
CA PRO A 169 16.92 2.31 12.51
C PRO A 169 16.02 1.23 13.14
N ASN A 170 14.82 1.06 12.61
CA ASN A 170 13.77 0.21 13.16
C ASN A 170 13.61 -1.09 12.35
N GLN A 171 14.58 -1.99 12.48
CA GLN A 171 14.57 -3.32 11.86
C GLN A 171 14.41 -3.30 10.33
N GLU A 172 15.29 -2.55 9.66
CA GLU A 172 15.38 -2.52 8.19
C GLU A 172 14.07 -2.09 7.52
N GLY A 173 13.25 -1.30 8.23
CA GLY A 173 12.00 -0.74 7.73
C GLY A 173 10.73 -1.48 8.18
N TRP A 174 10.88 -2.59 8.91
CA TRP A 174 9.76 -3.45 9.30
C TRP A 174 9.28 -3.26 10.73
N GLY A 175 9.94 -2.41 11.50
CA GLY A 175 9.69 -2.33 12.94
C GLY A 175 8.25 -1.98 13.30
N ASN A 176 7.51 -1.20 12.50
CA ASN A 176 6.08 -0.94 12.74
C ASN A 176 5.23 -2.22 12.70
N ILE A 177 5.48 -3.10 11.72
CA ILE A 177 4.81 -4.41 11.62
C ILE A 177 5.18 -5.27 12.83
N ILE A 178 6.45 -5.27 13.20
CA ILE A 178 6.98 -6.10 14.28
C ILE A 178 6.45 -5.64 15.64
N TYR A 179 6.43 -4.34 15.93
CA TYR A 179 5.84 -3.81 17.15
C TYR A 179 4.34 -4.10 17.22
N PHE A 180 3.62 -3.98 16.11
CA PHE A 180 2.21 -4.34 16.07
C PHE A 180 2.00 -5.82 16.37
N LEU A 181 2.79 -6.73 15.80
CA LEU A 181 2.74 -8.15 16.10
C LEU A 181 3.04 -8.42 17.59
N LYS A 182 4.08 -7.78 18.18
CA LYS A 182 4.40 -7.92 19.61
C LYS A 182 3.21 -7.57 20.50
N ASN A 183 2.59 -6.42 20.24
CA ASN A 183 1.47 -5.90 21.03
C ASN A 183 0.20 -6.76 20.93
N ASN A 184 0.01 -7.46 19.81
CA ASN A 184 -1.19 -8.26 19.56
C ASN A 184 -1.03 -9.76 19.86
N LEU A 185 0.20 -10.26 20.02
CA LEU A 185 0.47 -11.70 20.14
C LEU A 185 1.24 -12.13 21.38
N ASN A 186 1.89 -11.22 22.12
CA ASN A 186 2.78 -11.55 23.24
C ASN A 186 3.84 -12.62 22.87
N VAL A 187 4.54 -12.40 21.76
CA VAL A 187 5.56 -13.30 21.20
C VAL A 187 6.92 -12.57 21.12
N LYS A 188 8.03 -13.31 21.31
CA LYS A 188 9.37 -12.80 21.03
C LYS A 188 9.56 -12.68 19.52
N ILE A 189 10.11 -11.55 19.05
CA ILE A 189 10.31 -11.26 17.61
C ILE A 189 11.72 -10.71 17.43
N TRP A 190 12.28 -10.96 16.25
CA TRP A 190 13.62 -10.60 15.73
C TRP A 190 14.36 -9.43 16.40
N LYS A 191 15.67 -9.63 16.61
CA LYS A 191 16.66 -8.69 17.19
C LYS A 191 16.13 -8.02 18.47
N GLU A 192 16.25 -8.74 19.59
CA GLU A 192 16.29 -8.16 20.95
C GLU A 192 17.65 -7.49 21.20
#